data_AF-A0A167IJT5-F1
#
_entry.id   AF-A0A167IJT5-F1
#
_cell.length_a   1.000
_cell.length_b   1.000
_cell.length_c   1.000
_cell.angle_alpha   90.00
_cell.angle_beta   90.00
_cell.angle_gamma   90.00
#
_symmetry.space_group_name_H-M   'P 1'
#
loop_
_entity.id
_entity.type
_entity.pdbx_description
1 polymer ?
#
loop_
_entity_poly.entity_id
_entity_poly.type
_entity_poly.pdbx_seq_one_letter_code
_entity_poly.pdbx_strand_id
1 'polypeptide(L)'
;MKHIYTIIAFTLVLQSCGGIAAGMANRIYIDTPNDKYVAKKINELKPLFLTEEQTQQAESLYLEEIEDLKENAYREKKKEISNSGSLDFIQYRWLKSELLLRNLLTERQLEVYIAPTGMSNYSEKRINRERKKLEKMGYEVPN
;
A
#
# COMPACT_ATOMS: atom_id res chain seq x y z
N MET A 1 1.30 3.93 16.24
CA MET A 1 2.15 3.10 15.35
C MET A 1 1.74 1.62 15.26
N LYS A 2 1.00 1.03 16.23
CA LYS A 2 0.65 -0.40 16.17
C LYS A 2 -0.54 -0.75 15.27
N HIS A 3 -1.52 0.14 15.08
CA HIS A 3 -2.83 -0.25 14.55
C HIS A 3 -2.91 -0.53 13.03
N ILE A 4 -2.05 0.04 12.18
CA ILE A 4 -2.06 -0.29 10.72
C ILE A 4 -1.32 -1.59 10.43
N TYR A 5 -0.19 -1.86 11.09
CA TYR A 5 0.44 -3.19 11.01
C TYR A 5 -0.55 -4.28 11.44
N THR A 6 -1.46 -3.98 12.37
CA THR A 6 -2.55 -4.89 12.76
C THR A 6 -3.60 -5.09 11.65
N ILE A 7 -3.92 -4.08 10.84
CA ILE A 7 -4.91 -4.19 9.74
C ILE A 7 -4.28 -4.80 8.48
N ILE A 8 -3.04 -4.45 8.15
CA ILE A 8 -2.27 -4.99 7.00
C ILE A 8 -1.84 -6.44 7.25
N ALA A 9 -1.48 -6.80 8.49
CA ALA A 9 -1.31 -8.22 8.84
C ALA A 9 -2.63 -8.99 8.79
N PHE A 10 -3.77 -8.34 9.06
CA PHE A 10 -5.09 -8.98 9.02
C PHE A 10 -5.53 -9.34 7.58
N THR A 11 -5.30 -8.46 6.61
CA THR A 11 -5.67 -8.72 5.20
C THR A 11 -4.72 -9.70 4.51
N LEU A 12 -3.46 -9.78 4.94
CA LEU A 12 -2.44 -10.68 4.37
C LEU A 12 -2.44 -12.10 4.97
N VAL A 13 -2.98 -12.30 6.18
CA VAL A 13 -3.08 -13.63 6.82
C VAL A 13 -4.37 -14.37 6.43
N LEU A 14 -5.40 -13.67 5.94
CA LEU A 14 -6.70 -14.27 5.60
C LEU A 14 -6.85 -14.56 4.10
N GLN A 15 -5.96 -15.38 3.53
CA GLN A 15 -6.25 -16.03 2.24
C GLN A 15 -7.49 -16.94 2.31
N SER A 16 -7.88 -17.39 3.51
CA SER A 16 -9.09 -18.19 3.74
C SER A 16 -10.39 -17.37 3.84
N CYS A 17 -10.32 -16.03 3.96
CA CYS A 17 -11.49 -15.15 4.08
C CYS A 17 -11.44 -13.94 3.12
N GLY A 18 -10.88 -14.11 1.92
CA GLY A 18 -10.60 -13.01 0.97
C GLY A 18 -11.81 -12.10 0.67
N GLY A 19 -13.03 -12.65 0.71
CA GLY A 19 -14.29 -11.89 0.56
C GLY A 19 -14.52 -10.84 1.65
N ILE A 20 -14.28 -11.21 2.91
CA ILE A 20 -14.51 -10.35 4.08
C ILE A 20 -13.40 -9.30 4.19
N ALA A 21 -12.16 -9.70 3.90
CA ALA A 21 -11.00 -8.80 3.95
C ALA A 21 -11.11 -7.65 2.93
N ALA A 22 -11.53 -7.95 1.69
CA ALA A 22 -11.73 -6.93 0.66
C ALA A 22 -12.82 -5.93 1.03
N GLY A 23 -14.00 -6.41 1.46
CA GLY A 23 -15.12 -5.54 1.83
C GLY A 23 -14.82 -4.64 3.03
N MET A 24 -14.08 -5.15 4.03
CA MET A 24 -13.62 -4.33 5.17
C MET A 24 -12.65 -3.25 4.74
N ALA A 25 -11.65 -3.58 3.90
CA ALA A 25 -10.68 -2.60 3.40
C ALA A 25 -11.37 -1.53 2.53
N ASN A 26 -12.25 -1.94 1.62
CA ASN A 26 -12.95 -1.02 0.72
C ASN A 26 -13.88 -0.06 1.45
N ARG A 27 -14.55 -0.52 2.51
CA ARG A 27 -15.34 0.38 3.36
C ARG A 27 -14.46 1.45 4.01
N ILE A 28 -13.28 1.07 4.53
CA ILE A 28 -12.34 2.04 5.11
C ILE A 28 -11.94 3.09 4.07
N TYR A 29 -11.63 2.69 2.84
CA TYR A 29 -11.22 3.64 1.79
C TYR A 29 -12.34 4.60 1.41
N ILE A 30 -13.56 4.11 1.22
CA ILE A 30 -14.72 4.95 0.90
C ILE A 30 -14.95 6.00 1.99
N ASP A 31 -14.89 5.59 3.26
CA ASP A 31 -15.20 6.44 4.40
C ASP A 31 -14.03 7.37 4.80
N THR A 32 -12.83 7.17 4.24
CA THR A 32 -11.65 7.98 4.55
C THR A 32 -11.51 9.16 3.58
N PRO A 33 -11.53 10.42 4.07
CA PRO A 33 -11.17 11.58 3.25
C PRO A 33 -9.73 11.50 2.72
N ASN A 34 -9.49 11.92 1.47
CA ASN A 34 -8.18 11.81 0.82
C ASN A 34 -7.10 12.57 1.61
N ASP A 35 -7.40 13.78 2.06
CA ASP A 35 -6.53 14.62 2.89
C ASP A 35 -6.12 13.89 4.19
N LYS A 36 -7.05 13.21 4.85
CA LYS A 36 -6.75 12.42 6.06
C LYS A 36 -5.88 11.20 5.76
N TYR A 37 -6.09 10.55 4.60
CA TYR A 37 -5.24 9.44 4.17
C TYR A 37 -3.81 9.92 3.93
N VAL A 38 -3.64 10.95 3.12
CA VAL A 38 -2.35 11.53 2.74
C VAL A 38 -1.61 12.06 3.98
N ALA A 39 -2.27 12.90 4.79
CA ALA A 39 -1.65 13.47 6.00
C ALA A 39 -1.14 12.39 6.96
N LYS A 40 -1.87 11.28 7.07
CA LYS A 40 -1.46 10.15 7.91
C LYS A 40 -0.22 9.46 7.36
N LYS A 41 -0.18 9.16 6.06
CA LYS A 41 0.97 8.55 5.39
C LYS A 41 2.21 9.42 5.46
N ILE A 42 2.08 10.72 5.19
CA ILE A 42 3.18 11.69 5.34
C ILE A 42 3.66 11.76 6.80
N ASN A 43 2.74 11.71 7.77
CA ASN A 43 3.13 11.69 9.17
C ASN A 43 3.96 10.44 9.54
N GLU A 44 3.76 9.31 8.87
CA GLU A 44 4.58 8.09 9.03
C GLU A 44 5.99 8.26 8.46
N LEU A 45 6.19 9.16 7.49
CA LEU A 45 7.50 9.45 6.88
C LEU A 45 8.30 10.53 7.62
N LYS A 46 7.72 11.18 8.64
CA LYS A 46 8.41 12.23 9.43
C LYS A 46 9.81 11.85 9.93
N PRO A 47 10.07 10.61 10.41
CA PRO A 47 11.40 10.21 10.86
C PRO A 47 12.47 10.21 9.75
N LEU A 48 12.07 10.25 8.48
CA LEU A 48 12.97 10.23 7.33
C LEU A 48 13.55 11.60 6.98
N PHE A 49 13.04 12.68 7.59
CA PHE A 49 13.45 14.06 7.28
C PHE A 49 13.50 14.34 5.78
N LEU A 50 12.37 14.07 5.10
CA LEU A 50 12.24 14.30 3.66
C LEU A 50 12.49 15.77 3.31
N THR A 51 13.07 16.02 2.15
CA THR A 51 13.08 17.35 1.56
C THR A 51 11.65 17.78 1.19
N GLU A 52 11.46 19.07 0.92
CA GLU A 52 10.16 19.58 0.44
C GLU A 52 9.75 18.89 -0.87
N GLU A 53 10.68 18.73 -1.80
CA GLU A 53 10.45 18.04 -3.08
C GLU A 53 10.03 16.57 -2.87
N GLN A 54 10.77 15.83 -2.02
CA GLN A 54 10.41 14.44 -1.68
C GLN A 54 9.04 14.35 -1.00
N THR A 55 8.69 15.34 -0.17
CA THR A 55 7.39 15.39 0.52
C THR A 55 6.27 15.60 -0.49
N GLN A 56 6.41 16.55 -1.43
CA GLN A 56 5.41 16.80 -2.48
C GLN A 56 5.22 15.58 -3.39
N GLN A 57 6.30 14.88 -3.74
CA GLN A 57 6.24 13.65 -4.53
C GLN A 57 5.55 12.52 -3.76
N ALA A 58 5.83 12.36 -2.48
CA ALA A 58 5.16 11.38 -1.63
C ALA A 58 3.66 11.72 -1.44
N GLU A 59 3.30 12.99 -1.28
CA GLU A 59 1.90 13.44 -1.20
C GLU A 59 1.13 13.09 -2.48
N SER A 60 1.74 13.39 -3.64
CA SER A 60 1.17 13.06 -4.94
C SER A 60 0.97 11.56 -5.12
N LEU A 61 1.97 10.76 -4.72
CA LEU A 61 1.91 9.30 -4.74
C LEU A 61 0.76 8.76 -3.88
N TYR A 62 0.59 9.27 -2.65
CA TYR A 62 -0.47 8.82 -1.76
C TYR A 62 -1.85 9.30 -2.16
N LEU A 63 -1.94 10.43 -2.87
CA LEU A 63 -3.18 10.91 -3.46
C LEU A 63 -3.64 9.99 -4.59
N GLU A 64 -2.74 9.64 -5.52
CA GLU A 64 -3.01 8.66 -6.58
C GLU A 64 -3.44 7.30 -5.98
N GLU A 65 -2.73 6.84 -4.95
CA GLU A 65 -3.05 5.58 -4.29
C GLU A 65 -4.46 5.55 -3.70
N ILE A 66 -4.89 6.59 -2.97
CA ILE A 66 -6.23 6.59 -2.36
C ILE A 66 -7.34 6.75 -3.40
N GLU A 67 -7.10 7.46 -4.50
CA GLU A 67 -8.05 7.58 -5.61
C GLU A 67 -8.27 6.23 -6.29
N ASP A 68 -7.20 5.52 -6.63
CA ASP A 68 -7.26 4.18 -7.20
C ASP A 68 -7.97 3.18 -6.27
N LEU A 69 -7.64 3.20 -4.98
CA LEU A 69 -8.26 2.33 -3.98
C LEU A 69 -9.76 2.60 -3.82
N LYS A 70 -10.18 3.87 -3.89
CA LYS A 70 -11.59 4.25 -3.87
C LYS A 70 -12.32 3.81 -5.11
N GLU A 71 -11.75 3.99 -6.30
CA GLU A 71 -12.35 3.51 -7.54
C GLU A 71 -12.58 2.00 -7.46
N ASN A 72 -11.55 1.24 -7.06
CA ASN A 72 -11.64 -0.19 -6.83
C ASN A 72 -12.76 -0.56 -5.83
N ALA A 73 -12.85 0.17 -4.71
CA ALA A 73 -13.90 -0.04 -3.72
C ALA A 73 -15.32 0.20 -4.28
N TYR A 74 -15.49 1.21 -5.12
CA TYR A 74 -16.77 1.46 -5.78
C TYR A 74 -17.13 0.37 -6.81
N ARG A 75 -16.15 -0.12 -7.57
CA ARG A 75 -16.32 -1.23 -8.53
C ARG A 75 -16.71 -2.53 -7.82
N GLU A 76 -16.08 -2.85 -6.68
CA GLU A 76 -16.46 -4.02 -5.86
C GLU A 76 -17.88 -3.87 -5.32
N LYS A 77 -18.23 -2.70 -4.78
CA LYS A 77 -19.58 -2.40 -4.28
C LYS A 77 -20.66 -2.55 -5.35
N LYS A 78 -20.36 -2.15 -6.60
CA LYS A 78 -21.24 -2.32 -7.77
C LYS A 78 -21.23 -3.74 -8.33
N LYS A 79 -20.41 -4.64 -7.78
CA LYS A 79 -20.18 -6.03 -8.25
C LYS A 79 -19.61 -6.10 -9.67
N GLU A 80 -18.90 -5.06 -10.09
CA GLU A 80 -18.17 -5.03 -11.38
C GLU A 80 -16.85 -5.82 -11.30
N ILE A 81 -16.34 -6.05 -10.09
CA ILE A 81 -15.19 -6.91 -9.80
C ILE A 81 -15.54 -7.84 -8.64
N SER A 82 -14.91 -9.02 -8.60
CA SER A 82 -15.02 -9.92 -7.46
C SER A 82 -14.24 -9.39 -6.26
N ASN A 83 -14.59 -9.84 -5.07
CA ASN A 83 -13.85 -9.50 -3.85
C ASN A 83 -12.37 -9.95 -3.94
N SER A 84 -12.09 -11.08 -4.61
CA SER A 84 -10.72 -11.53 -4.85
C SER A 84 -9.96 -10.58 -5.77
N GLY A 85 -10.56 -10.18 -6.90
CA GLY A 85 -9.95 -9.21 -7.83
C GLY A 85 -9.73 -7.85 -7.18
N SER A 86 -10.65 -7.42 -6.32
CA SER A 86 -10.47 -6.22 -5.49
C SER A 86 -9.30 -6.36 -4.52
N LEU A 87 -9.18 -7.51 -3.84
CA LEU A 87 -8.08 -7.75 -2.91
C LEU A 87 -6.72 -7.78 -3.64
N ASP A 88 -6.66 -8.38 -4.82
CA ASP A 88 -5.47 -8.42 -5.65
C ASP A 88 -5.07 -7.01 -6.12
N PHE A 89 -6.04 -6.18 -6.51
CA PHE A 89 -5.79 -4.78 -6.85
C PHE A 89 -5.29 -3.95 -5.66
N ILE A 90 -5.85 -4.15 -4.46
CA ILE A 90 -5.37 -3.47 -3.24
C ILE A 90 -3.91 -3.87 -2.96
N GLN A 91 -3.58 -5.16 -3.05
CA GLN A 91 -2.20 -5.65 -2.89
C GLN A 91 -1.25 -5.02 -3.92
N TYR A 92 -1.70 -4.96 -5.18
CA TYR A 92 -0.96 -4.31 -6.25
C TYR A 92 -0.68 -2.84 -5.94
N ARG A 93 -1.72 -2.06 -5.62
CA ARG A 93 -1.56 -0.62 -5.38
C ARG A 93 -0.64 -0.31 -4.21
N TRP A 94 -0.73 -1.09 -3.14
CA TRP A 94 0.19 -0.95 -2.02
C TRP A 94 1.63 -1.27 -2.39
N LEU A 95 1.87 -2.38 -3.12
CA LEU A 95 3.22 -2.73 -3.55
C LEU A 95 3.80 -1.67 -4.49
N LYS A 96 2.99 -1.17 -5.42
CA LYS A 96 3.40 -0.10 -6.34
C LYS A 96 3.79 1.17 -5.56
N SER A 97 2.96 1.62 -4.63
CA SER A 97 3.29 2.79 -3.79
C SER A 97 4.54 2.58 -2.94
N GLU A 98 4.71 1.40 -2.34
CA GLU A 98 5.91 1.06 -1.57
C GLU A 98 7.18 1.17 -2.43
N LEU A 99 7.17 0.61 -3.63
CA LEU A 99 8.32 0.61 -4.53
C LEU A 99 8.63 2.01 -5.07
N LEU A 100 7.58 2.77 -5.45
CA LEU A 100 7.76 4.15 -5.87
C LEU A 100 8.32 5.01 -4.74
N LEU A 101 7.80 4.88 -3.53
CA LEU A 101 8.34 5.59 -2.36
C LEU A 101 9.82 5.27 -2.15
N ARG A 102 10.22 4.00 -2.22
CA ARG A 102 11.63 3.59 -2.07
C ARG A 102 12.53 4.26 -3.10
N ASN A 103 12.06 4.42 -4.33
CA ASN A 103 12.78 5.13 -5.39
C ASN A 103 12.90 6.64 -5.14
N LEU A 104 12.04 7.23 -4.29
CA LEU A 104 12.16 8.62 -3.85
C LEU A 104 13.18 8.82 -2.71
N LEU A 105 13.48 7.77 -1.95
CA LEU A 105 14.32 7.87 -0.75
C LEU A 105 15.81 7.75 -1.09
N THR A 106 16.63 8.48 -0.33
CA THR A 106 18.07 8.22 -0.30
C THR A 106 18.36 6.89 0.39
N GLU A 107 19.54 6.31 0.17
CA GLU A 107 19.96 5.07 0.83
C GLU A 107 19.82 5.13 2.35
N ARG A 108 20.27 6.22 2.98
CA ARG A 108 20.15 6.43 4.43
C ARG A 108 18.70 6.54 4.90
N GLN A 109 17.83 7.21 4.13
CA GLN A 109 16.41 7.29 4.45
C GLN A 109 15.74 5.92 4.31
N LEU A 110 16.10 5.17 3.26
CA LEU A 110 15.60 3.82 3.05
C LEU A 110 16.00 2.89 4.20
N GLU A 111 17.24 2.97 4.68
CA GLU A 111 17.68 2.22 5.88
C GLU A 111 16.82 2.54 7.10
N VAL A 112 16.56 3.81 7.39
CA VAL A 112 15.69 4.22 8.50
C VAL A 112 14.25 3.75 8.30
N TYR A 113 13.76 3.78 7.07
CA TYR A 113 12.41 3.35 6.71
C TYR A 113 12.21 1.84 6.95
N ILE A 114 13.21 1.02 6.57
CA ILE A 114 13.14 -0.44 6.72
C ILE A 114 13.59 -0.94 8.10
N ALA A 115 14.44 -0.20 8.82
CA ALA A 115 15.00 -0.58 10.13
C ALA A 115 13.96 -1.01 11.19
N PRO A 116 12.83 -0.30 11.39
CA PRO A 116 11.84 -0.70 12.40
C PRO A 116 11.15 -2.04 12.11
N THR A 117 11.35 -2.67 10.94
CA THR A 117 10.78 -3.99 10.62
C THR A 117 11.61 -5.17 11.16
N GLY A 118 12.88 -4.97 11.54
CA GLY A 118 13.76 -6.06 12.02
C GLY A 118 13.96 -7.21 11.03
N MET A 119 13.64 -7.00 9.75
CA MET A 119 13.36 -8.04 8.76
C MET A 119 13.94 -7.72 7.37
N SER A 120 15.07 -7.00 7.25
CA SER A 120 15.52 -6.47 5.94
C SER A 120 15.68 -7.53 4.82
N ASN A 121 16.18 -8.73 5.14
CA ASN A 121 16.26 -9.83 4.16
C ASN A 121 14.93 -10.58 3.95
N TYR A 122 14.02 -10.51 4.93
CA TYR A 122 12.70 -11.13 4.87
C TYR A 122 11.69 -10.23 4.14
N SER A 123 11.87 -8.91 4.19
CA SER A 123 11.08 -7.93 3.43
C SER A 123 11.42 -8.00 1.93
N GLU A 124 12.69 -8.04 1.54
CA GLU A 124 13.06 -8.09 0.11
C GLU A 124 12.64 -9.39 -0.59
N LYS A 125 12.87 -10.55 0.04
CA LYS A 125 12.41 -11.83 -0.51
C LYS A 125 10.88 -11.87 -0.67
N ARG A 126 10.16 -11.23 0.25
CA ARG A 126 8.70 -11.14 0.20
C ARG A 126 8.23 -10.16 -0.88
N ILE A 127 8.82 -8.97 -0.96
CA ILE A 127 8.55 -7.98 -2.02
C ILE A 127 8.75 -8.62 -3.40
N ASN A 128 9.86 -9.32 -3.60
CA ASN A 128 10.14 -10.04 -4.84
C ASN A 128 9.14 -11.16 -5.14
N ARG A 129 8.63 -11.86 -4.10
CA ARG A 129 7.60 -12.88 -4.26
C ARG A 129 6.27 -12.27 -4.68
N GLU A 130 5.83 -11.21 -4.00
CA GLU A 130 4.59 -10.52 -4.32
C GLU A 130 4.66 -9.84 -5.68
N ARG A 131 5.80 -9.22 -6.04
CA ARG A 131 6.08 -8.69 -7.37
C ARG A 131 5.85 -9.75 -8.44
N LYS A 132 6.54 -10.90 -8.35
CA LYS A 132 6.40 -12.01 -9.30
C LYS A 132 4.98 -12.56 -9.36
N LYS A 133 4.27 -12.58 -8.23
CA LYS A 133 2.86 -13.02 -8.18
C LYS A 133 1.98 -12.05 -8.96
N LEU A 134 2.11 -10.75 -8.73
CA LEU A 134 1.30 -9.71 -9.35
C LEU A 134 1.62 -9.54 -10.85
N GLU A 135 2.89 -9.64 -11.24
CA GLU A 135 3.30 -9.68 -12.65
C GLU A 135 2.65 -10.84 -13.40
N LYS A 136 2.59 -12.04 -12.79
CA LYS A 136 1.88 -13.20 -13.37
C LYS A 136 0.38 -12.97 -13.53
N MET A 137 -0.19 -12.04 -12.78
CA MET A 137 -1.60 -11.65 -12.86
C MET A 137 -1.82 -10.50 -13.87
N GLY A 138 -0.77 -10.03 -14.53
CA GLY A 138 -0.83 -8.97 -15.54
C GLY A 138 -0.68 -7.56 -15.00
N TYR A 139 -0.31 -7.39 -13.71
CA TYR A 139 -0.05 -6.06 -13.15
C TYR A 139 1.34 -5.56 -13.53
N GLU A 140 1.44 -4.28 -13.87
CA GLU A 140 2.70 -3.59 -14.11
C GLU A 140 3.29 -3.08 -12.80
N VAL A 141 4.30 -3.79 -12.29
CA VAL A 141 4.98 -3.49 -11.02
C VAL A 141 6.30 -2.75 -11.32
N PRO A 142 6.53 -1.57 -10.72
CA PRO A 142 7.79 -0.83 -10.89
C PRO A 142 9.02 -1.63 -10.43
N ASN A 143 10.16 -1.37 -11.06
CA ASN A 143 11.45 -1.96 -10.67
C ASN A 143 11.97 -1.39 -9.36
#